data_AF-A0A0N5BNK5-F1
#
_entry.id   AF-A0A0N5BNK5-F1
#
_cell.length_a   1.000
_cell.length_b   1.000
_cell.length_c   1.000
_cell.angle_alpha   90.00
_cell.angle_beta   90.00
_cell.angle_gamma   90.00
#
_symmetry.space_group_name_H-M   'P 1'
#
loop_
_entity.id
_entity.type
_entity.pdbx_description
1 polymer ?
#
loop_
_entity_poly.entity_id
_entity_poly.type
_entity_poly.pdbx_seq_one_letter_code
_entity_poly.pdbx_strand_id
1 'polypeptide(L)' 'MGTFTLAYAVKKIIVDQKSAWLAAGVVLYLGKCWENAGSHKTEMMKGHSRMYADRTAAIPRHIDPWRY' A
#
# COMPACT_ATOMS: atom_id res chain seq x y z
N MET A 1 9.08 -41.19 4.19
CA MET A 1 8.65 -39.90 3.61
C MET A 1 7.40 -39.47 4.36
N GLY A 2 7.52 -38.45 5.19
CA GLY A 2 6.55 -38.13 6.25
C GLY A 2 5.19 -37.71 5.71
N THR A 3 4.15 -38.22 6.35
CA THR A 3 2.73 -37.95 6.07
C THR A 3 2.43 -36.46 6.28
N PHE A 4 2.22 -35.74 5.18
CA PHE A 4 1.68 -34.39 5.15
C PHE A 4 0.24 -34.41 5.68
N THR A 5 0.08 -34.43 7.00
CA THR A 5 -1.22 -34.20 7.63
C THR A 5 -1.45 -32.69 7.70
N LEU A 6 -2.65 -32.25 7.29
CA LEU A 6 -3.05 -30.83 7.30
C LEU A 6 -2.79 -30.17 8.66
N ALA A 7 -3.03 -30.89 9.76
CA ALA A 7 -2.77 -30.40 11.12
C ALA A 7 -1.28 -30.10 11.37
N TYR A 8 -0.35 -30.92 10.84
CA TYR A 8 1.08 -30.70 10.98
C TYR A 8 1.53 -29.49 10.14
N ALA A 9 0.98 -29.33 8.92
CA ALA A 9 1.24 -28.16 8.09
C ALA A 9 0.78 -26.86 8.76
N VAL A 10 -0.42 -26.84 9.34
CA VAL A 10 -0.96 -25.68 10.05
C VAL A 10 -0.10 -25.32 11.27
N LYS A 11 0.30 -26.31 12.08
CA LYS A 11 1.19 -26.08 13.22
C LYS A 11 2.52 -25.45 12.77
N LYS A 12 3.10 -25.94 11.69
CA LYS A 12 4.42 -25.49 11.24
C LYS A 12 4.38 -24.09 10.61
N ILE A 13 3.36 -23.80 9.81
CA ILE A 13 3.22 -22.50 9.12
C ILE A 13 2.76 -21.39 10.07
N ILE A 14 1.90 -21.70 11.03
CA ILE A 14 1.30 -20.68 11.90
C ILE A 14 2.02 -20.59 13.25
N VAL A 15 2.28 -21.72 13.91
CA VAL A 15 2.78 -21.74 15.30
C VAL A 15 4.30 -21.60 15.37
N ASP A 16 5.04 -22.35 14.55
CA ASP A 16 6.51 -22.26 14.53
C ASP A 16 6.99 -20.97 13.85
N GLN A 17 6.23 -20.45 12.88
CA GLN A 17 6.56 -19.25 12.11
C GLN A 17 5.94 -17.95 12.66
N LYS A 18 5.40 -17.97 13.88
CA LYS A 18 4.76 -16.80 14.53
C LYS A 18 5.60 -15.51 14.52
N SER A 19 6.92 -15.61 14.70
CA SER A 19 7.82 -14.45 14.65
C SER A 19 7.96 -13.88 13.23
N ALA A 20 7.94 -14.74 12.21
CA ALA A 20 7.96 -14.32 10.81
C ALA A 20 6.66 -13.61 10.43
N TRP A 21 5.50 -14.07 10.94
CA TRP A 21 4.22 -13.39 10.74
C TRP A 21 4.17 -12.02 11.42
N LEU A 22 4.70 -11.90 12.65
CA LEU A 22 4.83 -10.61 13.33
C LEU A 22 5.75 -9.66 12.56
N ALA A 23 6.91 -10.15 12.11
CA ALA A 23 7.84 -9.37 11.30
C ALA A 23 7.18 -8.92 9.98
N ALA A 24 6.46 -9.82 9.30
CA ALA A 24 5.72 -9.48 8.08
C ALA A 24 4.67 -8.40 8.34
N GLY A 25 3.94 -8.46 9.45
CA GLY A 25 2.98 -7.42 9.84
C GLY A 25 3.65 -6.05 10.02
N VAL A 26 4.80 -6.00 10.70
CA VAL A 26 5.57 -4.76 10.88
C VAL A 26 6.09 -4.22 9.55
N VAL A 27 6.63 -5.08 8.68
CA VAL A 27 7.14 -4.67 7.36
C VAL A 27 6.01 -4.13 6.49
N LEU A 28 4.84 -4.77 6.47
CA LEU A 28 3.67 -4.29 5.73
C LEU A 28 3.17 -2.94 6.25
N TYR A 29 3.14 -2.75 7.58
CA TYR A 29 2.76 -1.48 8.18
C TYR A 29 3.74 -0.36 7.81
N LEU A 30 5.05 -0.59 7.96
CA LEU A 30 6.08 0.38 7.59
C LEU A 30 6.05 0.69 6.09
N GLY A 31 5.87 -0.32 5.24
CA GLY A 31 5.70 -0.15 3.80
C GLY A 31 4.50 0.73 3.45
N LYS A 32 3.36 0.51 4.10
CA LYS A 32 2.17 1.36 3.92
C LYS A 32 2.39 2.80 4.37
N CYS A 33 3.06 3.01 5.51
CA CYS A 33 3.41 4.34 5.98
C CYS A 33 4.39 5.06 5.04
N TRP A 34 5.37 4.33 4.50
CA TRP A 34 6.30 4.87 3.51
C TRP A 34 5.56 5.28 2.24
N GLU A 35 4.75 4.38 1.67
CA GLU A 35 3.99 4.67 0.45
C GLU A 35 3.14 5.92 0.65
N ASN A 36 2.34 5.98 1.73
CA ASN A 36 1.53 7.15 2.05
C ASN A 36 2.36 8.44 2.17
N ALA A 37 3.56 8.40 2.76
CA ALA A 37 4.43 9.57 2.86
C ALA A 37 4.99 9.99 1.48
N GLY A 38 5.28 9.02 0.61
CA GLY A 38 5.66 9.26 -0.78
C GLY A 38 4.53 9.87 -1.58
N SER A 39 3.34 9.25 -1.52
CA SER A 39 2.12 9.75 -2.17
C SER A 39 1.80 11.16 -1.70
N HIS A 40 1.82 11.45 -0.39
CA HIS A 40 1.54 12.79 0.11
C HIS A 40 2.46 13.87 -0.49
N LYS A 41 3.73 13.56 -0.74
CA LYS A 41 4.65 14.49 -1.43
C LYS A 41 4.27 14.70 -2.89
N THR A 42 3.87 13.65 -3.59
CA THR A 42 3.44 13.76 -5.00
C THR A 42 2.08 14.44 -5.11
N GLU A 43 1.21 14.29 -4.11
CA GLU A 43 -0.07 15.00 -4.04
C GLU A 43 0.11 16.52 -3.98
N MET A 44 1.20 17.02 -3.36
CA MET A 44 1.51 18.46 -3.39
C MET A 44 1.85 18.99 -4.79
N MET A 45 2.13 18.12 -5.77
CA MET A 45 2.36 18.51 -7.16
C MET A 45 1.11 18.40 -8.04
N LYS A 46 -0.02 17.95 -7.48
CA LYS A 46 -1.31 17.90 -8.19
C LYS A 46 -1.69 19.31 -8.67
N GLY A 47 -2.03 19.43 -9.96
CA GLY A 47 -2.40 20.72 -10.58
C GLY A 47 -1.23 21.63 -10.99
N HIS A 48 0.02 21.28 -10.67
CA HIS A 48 1.20 22.07 -11.08
C HIS A 48 1.86 21.59 -12.39
N SER A 49 1.35 20.53 -13.00
CA SER A 49 1.89 19.99 -14.26
C SER A 49 1.54 20.90 -15.46
N ARG A 50 2.56 21.35 -16.20
CA ARG A 50 2.36 22.13 -17.44
C ARG A 50 1.63 21.34 -18.53
N MET A 51 1.83 20.02 -18.58
CA MET A 51 1.23 19.14 -19.58
C MET A 51 -0.30 19.00 -19.45
N TYR A 52 -0.84 19.15 -18.24
CA TYR A 52 -2.27 18.99 -17.96
C TYR A 52 -2.95 20.30 -17.51
N ALA A 53 -2.26 21.44 -17.64
CA ALA A 53 -2.74 22.73 -17.18
C ALA A 53 -4.09 23.11 -17.82
N ASP A 54 -4.25 22.87 -19.13
CA ASP A 54 -5.48 23.14 -19.85
C ASP A 54 -6.65 22.24 -19.39
N ARG A 55 -6.36 20.98 -19.07
CA ARG A 55 -7.37 20.05 -18.54
C ARG A 55 -7.82 20.44 -17.14
N THR A 56 -6.89 20.88 -16.28
CA THR A 56 -7.23 21.39 -14.95
C THR A 56 -8.02 22.69 -15.00
N ALA A 57 -7.79 23.54 -16.01
CA ALA A 57 -8.56 24.79 -16.20
C ALA A 57 -9.99 24.55 -16.71
N ALA A 58 -10.21 23.45 -17.44
CA ALA A 58 -11.53 23.04 -17.93
C ALA A 58 -12.42 22.41 -16.86
N ILE A 59 -11.84 21.95 -15.73
CA ILE A 59 -12.59 21.29 -14.67
C ILE A 59 -13.19 22.35 -13.72
N PRO A 60 -14.48 22.23 -13.34
CA PRO A 60 -15.09 23.13 -12.37
C PRO A 60 -14.32 23.16 -11.04
N ARG A 61 -14.09 24.36 -10.49
CA ARG A 61 -13.25 24.59 -9.28
C ARG A 61 -13.68 23.82 -8.02
N HIS A 62 -14.89 23.28 -7.99
CA HIS A 62 -15.42 22.51 -6.86
C HIS A 62 -15.15 21.00 -6.98
N ILE A 63 -14.60 20.54 -8.10
CA ILE A 63 -14.29 19.14 -8.37
C ILE A 63 -12.78 18.97 -8.26
N ASP A 64 -12.34 18.07 -7.39
CA ASP A 64 -10.94 17.65 -7.34
C ASP A 64 -10.67 16.64 -8.48
N PRO A 65 -9.86 17.01 -9.50
CA PRO A 65 -9.53 16.12 -10.61
C PRO A 65 -8.81 14.84 -10.18
N TRP A 66 -8.21 14.86 -8.99
CA TRP A 66 -7.25 13.87 -8.53
C TRP A 66 -7.80 12.97 -7.42
N ARG A 67 -9.12 12.98 -7.23
CA ARG A 67 -9.83 12.25 -6.19
C ARG A 67 -10.29 10.87 -6.68
N TYR A 68 -9.36 10.00 -7.09
CA TYR A 68 -9.64 8.59 -7.42
C TYR A 68 -8.39 7.74 -7.20
#